data_AF-L1KLN1-F1
#
_entry.id   AF-L1KLN1-F1
#
_cell.length_a   1.000
_cell.length_b   1.000
_cell.length_c   1.000
_cell.angle_alpha   90.00
_cell.angle_beta   90.00
_cell.angle_gamma   90.00
#
_symmetry.space_group_name_H-M   'P 1'
#
loop_
_entity.id
_entity.type
_entity.pdbx_description
1 polymer ?
#
loop_
_entity_poly.entity_id
_entity_poly.type
_entity_poly.pdbx_seq_one_letter_code
_entity_poly.pdbx_strand_id
1 'polypeptide(L)'
;NKPKDWVVKRYFDTFNKSRADKWVFGDRISGAYLYKFAWTPIVRHVMVKGAASMDDPALQDYWAKRRQKKAPPVMDKTSLHLAFRQQGLCPLCGETLITGAEYEPDNPREWIEWFAAVAKKLHKHHFVFRREGGGNDWNNLRLVHADCHRQHHEAGDRATARKSKRPRVLLEPCAA
;
A
#
# COMPACT_ATOMS: atom_id res chain seq x y z
N ASN A 1 -30.03 -25.34 15.41
CA ASN A 1 -30.13 -24.38 14.30
C ASN A 1 -30.43 -22.98 14.82
N LYS A 2 -29.69 -21.95 14.39
CA LYS A 2 -29.97 -20.55 14.77
C LYS A 2 -30.94 -19.92 13.77
N PRO A 3 -31.88 -19.06 14.21
CA PRO A 3 -32.85 -18.42 13.32
C PRO A 3 -32.17 -17.41 12.38
N LYS A 4 -32.75 -17.21 11.18
CA LYS A 4 -32.20 -16.32 10.14
C LYS A 4 -31.95 -14.90 10.67
N ASP A 5 -32.89 -14.37 11.45
CA ASP A 5 -32.77 -13.03 12.03
C ASP A 5 -31.57 -12.90 12.96
N TRP A 6 -31.26 -13.95 13.72
CA TRP A 6 -30.08 -13.97 14.57
C TRP A 6 -28.80 -13.97 13.72
N VAL A 7 -28.78 -14.74 12.63
CA VAL A 7 -27.62 -14.80 11.72
C VAL A 7 -27.38 -13.44 11.06
N VAL A 8 -28.44 -12.79 10.57
CA VAL A 8 -28.36 -11.45 9.97
C VAL A 8 -27.85 -10.42 10.97
N LYS A 9 -28.47 -10.34 12.15
CA LYS A 9 -28.03 -9.41 13.21
C LYS A 9 -26.59 -9.66 13.65
N ARG A 10 -26.13 -10.91 13.66
CA ARG A 10 -24.78 -11.24 14.10
C ARG A 10 -23.71 -10.87 13.07
N TYR A 11 -23.95 -11.13 11.80
CA TYR A 11 -22.89 -11.14 10.77
C TYR A 11 -23.06 -10.12 9.65
N PHE A 12 -24.22 -9.51 9.47
CA PHE A 12 -24.46 -8.58 8.35
C PHE A 12 -24.70 -7.16 8.86
N ASP A 13 -23.96 -6.20 8.29
CA ASP A 13 -24.19 -4.77 8.49
C ASP A 13 -23.46 -3.91 7.45
N THR A 14 -23.60 -2.59 7.56
CA THR A 14 -22.79 -1.55 6.91
C THR A 14 -21.41 -1.43 7.56
N PHE A 15 -20.49 -2.33 7.20
CA PHE A 15 -19.11 -2.28 7.70
C PHE A 15 -18.20 -1.30 6.91
N ASN A 16 -18.49 -1.08 5.63
CA ASN A 16 -17.68 -0.20 4.79
C ASN A 16 -18.17 1.26 4.88
N LYS A 17 -17.41 2.13 5.54
CA LYS A 17 -17.77 3.56 5.72
C LYS A 17 -17.95 4.33 4.40
N SER A 18 -17.29 3.89 3.32
CA SER A 18 -17.38 4.54 2.00
C SER A 18 -18.54 4.05 1.15
N ARG A 19 -19.27 3.01 1.59
CA ARG A 19 -20.36 2.40 0.83
C ARG A 19 -21.56 2.12 1.74
N ALA A 20 -22.72 2.65 1.39
CA ALA A 20 -23.98 2.38 2.10
C ALA A 20 -24.54 0.97 1.75
N ASP A 21 -23.76 -0.09 1.99
CA ASP A 21 -24.14 -1.48 1.72
C ASP A 21 -24.29 -2.25 3.04
N LYS A 22 -25.55 -2.54 3.42
CA LYS A 22 -25.89 -3.21 4.69
C LYS A 22 -25.76 -4.73 4.66
N TRP A 23 -25.54 -5.30 3.48
CA TRP A 23 -25.51 -6.75 3.28
C TRP A 23 -24.07 -7.25 3.18
N VAL A 24 -23.19 -6.77 4.06
CA VAL A 24 -21.77 -7.14 4.07
C VAL A 24 -21.54 -8.10 5.22
N PHE A 25 -21.01 -9.27 4.93
CA PHE A 25 -20.62 -10.24 5.95
C PHE A 25 -19.38 -9.73 6.70
N GLY A 26 -19.44 -9.70 8.02
CA GLY A 26 -18.35 -9.24 8.86
C GLY A 26 -18.58 -9.51 10.34
N ASP A 27 -17.59 -9.15 11.13
CA ASP A 27 -17.63 -9.21 12.58
C ASP A 27 -17.74 -7.80 13.18
N ARG A 28 -18.77 -7.61 14.00
CA ARG A 28 -19.06 -6.34 14.67
C ARG A 28 -18.05 -5.99 15.76
N ILE A 29 -17.38 -6.98 16.34
CA ILE A 29 -16.44 -6.77 17.45
C ILE A 29 -15.11 -6.23 16.90
N SER A 30 -14.55 -6.91 15.91
CA SER A 30 -13.30 -6.49 15.26
C SER A 30 -13.49 -5.42 14.18
N GLY A 31 -14.71 -5.26 13.66
CA GLY A 31 -15.00 -4.44 12.49
C GLY A 31 -14.45 -5.01 11.18
N ALA A 32 -13.88 -6.22 11.19
CA ALA A 32 -13.41 -6.89 10.00
C ALA A 32 -14.59 -7.35 9.14
N TYR A 33 -14.48 -7.21 7.82
CA TYR A 33 -15.53 -7.61 6.90
C TYR A 33 -14.97 -8.23 5.62
N LEU A 34 -15.78 -9.05 4.97
CA LEU A 34 -15.45 -9.67 3.70
C LEU A 34 -15.69 -8.68 2.55
N TYR A 35 -14.65 -8.44 1.77
CA TYR A 35 -14.74 -7.62 0.57
C TYR A 35 -15.60 -8.31 -0.49
N LYS A 36 -16.64 -7.62 -0.99
CA LYS A 36 -17.48 -8.17 -2.07
C LYS A 36 -16.77 -8.05 -3.42
N PHE A 37 -16.78 -9.13 -4.21
CA PHE A 37 -16.25 -9.09 -5.57
C PHE A 37 -16.91 -8.02 -6.45
N ALA A 38 -18.19 -7.72 -6.25
CA ALA A 38 -18.92 -6.67 -6.94
C ALA A 38 -18.36 -5.24 -6.67
N TRP A 39 -17.54 -5.07 -5.64
CA TRP A 39 -16.89 -3.78 -5.36
C TRP A 39 -15.61 -3.57 -6.17
N THR A 40 -15.02 -4.65 -6.71
CA THR A 40 -13.90 -4.56 -7.64
C THR A 40 -14.42 -4.00 -8.97
N PRO A 41 -13.92 -2.82 -9.41
CA PRO A 41 -14.35 -2.26 -10.69
C PRO A 41 -13.92 -3.16 -11.85
N ILE A 42 -14.82 -3.38 -12.81
CA ILE A 42 -14.50 -4.10 -14.03
C ILE A 42 -13.68 -3.17 -14.95
N VAL A 43 -12.39 -3.45 -15.08
CA VAL A 43 -11.51 -2.73 -16.00
C VAL A 43 -11.55 -3.43 -17.37
N ARG A 44 -12.14 -2.76 -18.36
CA ARG A 44 -12.18 -3.26 -19.75
C ARG A 44 -10.94 -2.82 -20.51
N HIS A 45 -10.09 -3.77 -20.83
CA HIS A 45 -8.93 -3.52 -21.68
C HIS A 45 -9.35 -3.56 -23.15
N VAL A 46 -8.99 -2.51 -23.90
CA VAL A 46 -9.20 -2.48 -25.35
C VAL A 46 -8.05 -3.23 -26.01
N MET A 47 -8.35 -4.25 -26.81
CA MET A 47 -7.33 -5.00 -27.54
C MET A 47 -6.48 -4.07 -28.42
N VAL A 48 -5.24 -4.46 -28.66
CA VAL A 48 -4.40 -3.80 -29.68
C VAL A 48 -4.96 -4.20 -31.05
N LYS A 49 -5.02 -3.26 -32.01
CA LYS A 49 -5.37 -3.57 -33.40
C LYS A 49 -4.38 -4.61 -33.93
N GLY A 50 -4.86 -5.72 -34.51
CA GLY A 50 -4.06 -6.93 -34.81
C GLY A 50 -2.64 -6.68 -35.33
N ALA A 51 -2.50 -6.28 -36.59
CA ALA A 51 -1.20 -6.05 -37.24
C ALA A 51 -0.52 -4.71 -36.84
N ALA A 52 -0.98 -4.04 -35.77
CA ALA A 52 -0.36 -2.79 -35.35
C ALA A 52 1.04 -3.05 -34.80
N SER A 53 2.05 -2.66 -35.57
CA SER A 53 3.44 -2.58 -35.11
C SER A 53 3.69 -1.23 -34.44
N MET A 54 4.59 -1.20 -33.44
CA MET A 54 5.05 0.05 -32.82
C MET A 54 5.92 0.89 -33.76
N ASP A 55 6.59 0.24 -34.72
CA ASP A 55 7.51 0.87 -35.66
C ASP A 55 6.81 1.39 -36.93
N ASP A 56 5.50 1.18 -37.05
CA ASP A 56 4.69 1.68 -38.17
C ASP A 56 4.47 3.21 -38.04
N PRO A 57 5.01 4.03 -38.96
CA PRO A 57 4.85 5.47 -38.94
C PRO A 57 3.38 5.91 -39.02
N ALA A 58 2.53 5.15 -39.72
CA ALA A 58 1.11 5.47 -39.87
C ALA A 58 0.30 5.27 -38.57
N LEU A 59 0.87 4.58 -37.57
CA LEU A 59 0.23 4.28 -36.29
C LEU A 59 0.81 5.07 -35.11
N GLN A 60 1.64 6.09 -35.36
CA GLN A 60 2.27 6.90 -34.31
C GLN A 60 1.24 7.50 -33.34
N ASP A 61 0.18 8.13 -33.85
CA ASP A 61 -0.88 8.72 -33.03
C ASP A 61 -1.67 7.69 -32.23
N TYR A 62 -1.91 6.52 -32.83
CA TYR A 62 -2.58 5.41 -32.16
C TYR A 62 -1.78 4.95 -30.94
N TRP A 63 -0.47 4.78 -31.10
CA TRP A 63 0.41 4.39 -30.01
C TRP A 63 0.66 5.51 -29.01
N ALA A 64 0.75 6.77 -29.44
CA ALA A 64 0.85 7.94 -28.56
C ALA A 64 -0.36 8.04 -27.62
N LYS A 65 -1.58 7.89 -28.15
CA LYS A 65 -2.82 7.87 -27.35
C LYS A 65 -2.87 6.70 -26.36
N ARG A 66 -2.34 5.53 -26.75
CA ARG A 66 -2.26 4.37 -25.83
C ARG A 66 -1.21 4.57 -24.73
N ARG A 67 -0.07 5.21 -25.02
CA ARG A 67 0.96 5.59 -24.04
C ARG A 67 0.50 6.69 -23.08
N GLN A 68 -0.39 7.59 -23.53
CA GLN A 68 -1.00 8.62 -22.67
C GLN A 68 -1.92 8.06 -21.58
N LYS A 69 -2.33 6.78 -21.64
CA LYS A 69 -3.06 6.16 -20.53
C LYS A 69 -2.13 6.12 -19.31
N LYS A 70 -2.43 7.00 -18.34
CA LYS A 70 -1.63 7.21 -17.12
C LYS A 70 -1.12 5.88 -16.58
N ALA A 71 0.20 5.75 -16.53
CA ALA A 71 0.83 4.72 -15.73
C ALA A 71 0.24 4.81 -14.31
N PRO A 72 -0.05 3.67 -13.65
CA PRO A 72 -0.45 3.69 -12.26
C PRO A 72 0.55 4.55 -11.48
N PRO A 73 0.10 5.44 -10.59
CA PRO A 73 1.02 6.21 -9.78
C PRO A 73 1.92 5.22 -9.04
N VAL A 74 3.21 5.53 -9.02
CA VAL A 74 4.27 4.73 -8.40
C VAL A 74 3.94 4.36 -6.95
N MET A 75 3.22 5.24 -6.27
CA MET A 75 2.70 5.04 -4.93
C MET A 75 1.18 5.11 -4.92
N ASP A 76 0.56 4.36 -4.01
CA ASP A 76 -0.88 4.46 -3.81
C ASP A 76 -1.27 5.85 -3.29
N LYS A 77 -2.52 6.24 -3.52
CA LYS A 77 -3.06 7.56 -3.15
C LYS A 77 -2.82 7.92 -1.69
N THR A 78 -2.86 6.93 -0.79
CA THR A 78 -2.63 7.14 0.64
C THR A 78 -1.19 7.57 0.90
N SER A 79 -0.22 6.88 0.31
CA SER A 79 1.20 7.22 0.49
C SER A 79 1.53 8.59 -0.10
N LEU A 80 0.97 8.92 -1.28
CA LEU A 80 1.12 10.25 -1.87
C LEU A 80 0.56 11.35 -0.96
N HIS A 81 -0.64 11.14 -0.40
CA HIS A 81 -1.24 12.10 0.52
C HIS A 81 -0.43 12.28 1.81
N LEU A 82 0.05 11.17 2.39
CA LEU A 82 0.90 11.22 3.59
C LEU A 82 2.20 11.95 3.32
N ALA A 83 2.87 11.67 2.19
CA ALA A 83 4.09 12.35 1.79
C ALA A 83 3.86 13.86 1.63
N PHE A 84 2.78 14.29 0.97
CA PHE A 84 2.42 15.71 0.84
C PHE A 84 2.18 16.36 2.20
N ARG A 85 1.36 15.75 3.06
CA ARG A 85 1.05 16.26 4.40
C ARG A 85 2.30 16.36 5.29
N GLN A 86 3.24 15.45 5.11
CA GLN A 86 4.52 15.43 5.84
C GLN A 86 5.61 16.27 5.17
N GLN A 87 5.28 17.02 4.11
CA GLN A 87 6.23 17.83 3.34
C GLN A 87 7.44 17.02 2.84
N GLY A 88 7.23 15.73 2.55
CA GLY A 88 8.29 14.84 2.11
C GLY A 88 9.26 14.41 3.22
N LEU A 89 8.98 14.69 4.49
CA LEU A 89 9.85 14.34 5.62
C LEU A 89 9.35 13.12 6.40
N CYS A 90 10.29 12.33 6.90
CA CYS A 90 10.03 11.22 7.80
C CYS A 90 9.86 11.75 9.24
N PRO A 91 8.73 11.51 9.92
CA PRO A 91 8.48 12.02 11.26
C PRO A 91 9.30 11.33 12.36
N LEU A 92 10.01 10.24 12.05
CA LEU A 92 10.84 9.52 13.01
C LEU A 92 12.28 10.03 13.05
N CYS A 93 12.89 10.29 11.88
CA CYS A 93 14.27 10.77 11.80
C CYS A 93 14.40 12.24 11.34
N GLY A 94 13.35 12.84 10.78
CA GLY A 94 13.36 14.19 10.23
C GLY A 94 13.93 14.32 8.82
N GLU A 95 14.50 13.24 8.25
CA GLU A 95 15.08 13.24 6.91
C GLU A 95 14.03 13.10 5.79
N THR A 96 14.43 13.36 4.54
CA THR A 96 13.57 13.19 3.38
C THR A 96 13.14 11.74 3.18
N LEU A 97 11.87 11.53 2.86
CA LEU A 97 11.28 10.21 2.59
C LEU A 97 11.91 9.57 1.34
N ILE A 98 12.27 10.39 0.36
CA ILE A 98 12.90 9.95 -0.90
C ILE A 98 14.33 10.49 -0.90
N THR A 99 15.28 9.64 -0.49
CA THR A 99 16.71 9.94 -0.59
C THR A 99 17.15 9.81 -2.04
N GLY A 100 17.86 10.81 -2.58
CA GLY A 100 18.32 10.81 -3.97
C GLY A 100 17.25 11.21 -4.98
N ALA A 101 16.30 12.07 -4.61
CA ALA A 101 15.32 12.66 -5.54
C ALA A 101 15.97 13.52 -6.64
N GLU A 102 17.28 13.79 -6.53
CA GLU A 102 18.12 14.41 -7.56
C GLU A 102 18.66 13.43 -8.61
N TYR A 103 18.49 12.11 -8.42
CA TYR A 103 18.83 11.11 -9.42
C TYR A 103 17.69 10.99 -10.44
N GLU A 104 17.95 11.41 -11.67
CA GLU A 104 17.03 11.31 -12.80
C GLU A 104 17.48 10.19 -13.75
N PRO A 105 16.77 9.06 -13.82
CA PRO A 105 17.15 7.95 -14.70
C PRO A 105 17.02 8.29 -16.19
N ASP A 106 17.87 7.72 -17.04
CA ASP A 106 17.96 8.08 -18.47
C ASP A 106 16.87 7.42 -19.33
N ASN A 107 16.21 6.36 -18.84
CA ASN A 107 15.21 5.63 -19.62
C ASN A 107 13.99 5.15 -18.80
N PRO A 108 12.84 4.87 -19.47
CA PRO A 108 11.60 4.54 -18.78
C PRO A 108 11.66 3.29 -17.89
N ARG A 109 12.55 2.33 -18.17
CA ARG A 109 12.68 1.10 -17.38
C ARG A 109 13.39 1.38 -16.06
N GLU A 110 14.48 2.13 -16.11
CA GLU A 110 15.21 2.56 -14.91
C GLU A 110 14.36 3.48 -14.04
N TRP A 111 13.54 4.35 -14.65
CA TRP A 111 12.52 5.11 -13.92
C TRP A 111 11.59 4.21 -13.12
N ILE A 112 11.05 3.14 -13.71
CA ILE A 112 10.17 2.19 -13.01
C ILE A 112 10.91 1.49 -11.86
N GLU A 113 12.15 1.06 -12.09
CA GLU A 113 12.95 0.34 -11.09
C GLU A 113 13.35 1.24 -9.92
N TRP A 114 13.79 2.47 -10.21
CA TRP A 114 14.10 3.49 -9.22
C TRP A 114 12.88 3.79 -8.35
N PHE A 115 11.74 4.04 -8.98
CA PHE A 115 10.48 4.29 -8.30
C PHE A 115 10.01 3.11 -7.43
N ALA A 116 10.13 1.88 -7.93
CA ALA A 116 9.81 0.68 -7.17
C ALA A 116 10.77 0.48 -5.97
N ALA A 117 12.05 0.80 -6.14
CA ALA A 117 13.05 0.75 -5.08
C ALA A 117 12.77 1.79 -3.99
N VAL A 118 12.42 3.02 -4.38
CA VAL A 118 12.00 4.10 -3.45
C VAL A 118 10.74 3.67 -2.68
N ALA A 119 9.71 3.17 -3.36
CA ALA A 119 8.48 2.73 -2.73
C ALA A 119 8.71 1.59 -1.71
N LYS A 120 9.61 0.63 -2.01
CA LYS A 120 9.98 -0.45 -1.08
C LYS A 120 10.66 0.05 0.20
N LYS A 121 11.32 1.21 0.16
CA LYS A 121 11.96 1.82 1.33
C LYS A 121 10.99 2.59 2.22
N LEU A 122 9.71 2.67 1.88
CA LEU A 122 8.70 3.42 2.62
C LEU A 122 7.60 2.52 3.19
N HIS A 123 7.29 2.68 4.47
CA HIS A 123 6.25 1.95 5.18
C HIS A 123 5.20 2.91 5.76
N LYS A 124 3.95 2.45 5.84
CA LYS A 124 2.89 3.13 6.57
C LYS A 124 2.93 2.67 8.03
N HIS A 125 3.22 3.60 8.92
CA HIS A 125 3.27 3.40 10.35
C HIS A 125 1.99 3.92 11.01
N HIS A 126 1.49 3.17 12.00
CA HIS A 126 0.38 3.56 12.86
C HIS A 126 0.92 4.23 14.13
N PHE A 127 0.59 5.50 14.34
CA PHE A 127 1.05 6.27 15.50
C PHE A 127 0.45 5.77 16.81
N VAL A 128 -0.85 5.49 16.81
CA VAL A 128 -1.52 4.62 17.79
C VAL A 128 -1.50 3.22 17.22
N PHE A 129 -0.83 2.28 17.89
CA PHE A 129 -0.70 0.92 17.40
C PHE A 129 -2.06 0.27 17.22
N ARG A 130 -2.19 -0.59 16.18
CA ARG A 130 -3.42 -1.38 15.97
C ARG A 130 -3.83 -2.21 17.18
N ARG A 131 -2.85 -2.72 17.94
CA ARG A 131 -3.07 -3.50 19.16
C ARG A 131 -3.69 -2.69 20.32
N GLU A 132 -3.53 -1.37 20.28
CA GLU A 132 -4.06 -0.42 21.27
C GLU A 132 -5.34 0.26 20.74
N GLY A 133 -5.99 -0.32 19.73
CA GLY A 133 -7.23 0.21 19.14
C GLY A 133 -7.01 1.21 18.01
N GLY A 134 -5.77 1.40 17.55
CA GLY A 134 -5.45 2.31 16.44
C GLY A 134 -6.07 1.88 15.10
N GLY A 135 -6.91 2.74 14.53
CA GLY A 135 -7.55 2.53 13.23
C GLY A 135 -6.63 2.82 12.03
N ASN A 136 -7.14 2.55 10.82
CA ASN A 136 -6.46 2.89 9.55
C ASN A 136 -6.80 4.31 9.06
N ASP A 137 -7.32 5.17 9.94
CA ASP A 137 -7.65 6.54 9.61
C ASP A 137 -6.39 7.36 9.32
N TRP A 138 -6.51 8.34 8.44
CA TRP A 138 -5.38 9.10 7.91
C TRP A 138 -4.67 9.90 9.01
N ASN A 139 -5.40 10.25 10.07
CA ASN A 139 -4.85 10.90 11.26
C ASN A 139 -3.90 9.98 12.04
N ASN A 140 -4.12 8.67 11.98
CA ASN A 140 -3.31 7.65 12.67
C ASN A 140 -2.15 7.12 11.82
N LEU A 141 -2.16 7.36 10.50
CA LEU A 141 -1.10 6.89 9.60
C LEU A 141 -0.01 7.95 9.39
N ARG A 142 1.23 7.48 9.30
CA ARG A 142 2.40 8.25 8.84
C ARG A 142 3.19 7.42 7.85
N LEU A 143 3.75 8.04 6.82
CA LEU A 143 4.72 7.41 5.93
C LEU A 143 6.11 7.59 6.54
N VAL A 144 6.85 6.51 6.69
CA VAL A 144 8.19 6.50 7.32
C VAL A 144 9.12 5.62 6.51
N HIS A 145 10.43 5.77 6.69
CA HIS A 145 11.37 4.79 6.13
C HIS A 145 11.14 3.41 6.74
N ALA A 146 11.37 2.37 5.96
CA ALA A 146 11.25 0.98 6.39
C ALA A 146 12.17 0.67 7.59
N ASP A 147 13.36 1.28 7.62
CA ASP A 147 14.34 1.10 8.68
C ASP A 147 13.96 1.86 9.95
N CYS A 148 13.54 3.11 9.85
CA CYS A 148 13.00 3.88 10.99
C CYS A 148 11.79 3.17 11.59
N HIS A 149 10.91 2.62 10.74
CA HIS A 149 9.76 1.84 11.19
C HIS A 149 10.19 0.62 12.01
N ARG A 150 11.19 -0.14 11.53
CA ARG A 150 11.73 -1.31 12.22
C ARG A 150 12.36 -0.92 13.56
N GLN A 151 13.23 0.08 13.57
CA GLN A 151 13.90 0.55 14.80
C GLN A 151 12.90 1.05 15.85
N HIS A 152 11.85 1.75 15.42
CA HIS A 152 10.80 2.23 16.32
C HIS A 152 10.04 1.08 17.01
N HIS A 153 9.69 0.02 16.27
CA HIS A 153 9.08 -1.17 16.87
C HIS A 153 10.04 -1.93 17.79
N GLU A 154 11.31 -2.06 17.40
CA GLU A 154 12.33 -2.70 18.25
C GLU A 154 12.58 -1.93 19.56
N ALA A 155 12.61 -0.60 19.51
CA ALA A 155 12.71 0.25 20.70
C ALA A 155 11.49 0.12 21.61
N GLY A 156 10.28 0.13 21.03
CA GLY A 156 9.03 -0.06 21.77
C GLY A 156 8.93 -1.45 22.43
N ASP A 157 9.37 -2.50 21.74
CA ASP A 157 9.40 -3.86 22.30
C ASP A 157 10.44 -3.99 23.44
N ARG A 158 11.62 -3.35 23.31
CA ARG A 158 12.63 -3.28 24.39
C ARG A 158 12.11 -2.53 25.62
N ALA A 159 11.48 -1.38 25.43
CA ALA A 159 10.91 -0.58 26.52
C ALA A 159 9.77 -1.30 27.25
N THR A 160 9.05 -2.19 26.56
CA THR A 160 7.96 -3.00 27.13
C THR A 160 8.40 -4.40 27.61
N ALA A 161 9.71 -4.67 27.65
CA ALA A 161 10.32 -5.96 28.02
C ALA A 161 9.75 -7.17 27.23
N ARG A 162 9.31 -6.93 26.00
CA ARG A 162 8.58 -7.92 25.18
C ARG A 162 9.57 -8.63 24.26
N LYS A 163 9.69 -9.96 24.38
CA LYS A 163 10.60 -10.75 23.51
C LYS A 163 10.13 -10.68 22.05
N SER A 164 10.96 -10.08 21.20
CA SER A 164 10.85 -10.16 19.74
C SER A 164 10.88 -11.63 19.31
N LYS A 165 9.76 -12.15 18.78
CA LYS A 165 9.71 -13.47 18.12
C LYS A 165 10.30 -13.34 16.71
N ARG A 166 11.62 -13.11 16.61
CA ARG A 166 12.32 -13.33 15.34
C ARG A 166 12.92 -14.74 15.34
N PRO A 167 12.71 -15.56 14.30
CA PRO A 167 13.55 -16.72 14.08
C PRO A 167 14.99 -16.21 13.86
N ARG A 168 15.92 -16.71 14.67
CA ARG A 168 17.34 -16.45 14.55
C ARG A 168 17.82 -17.09 13.25
N VAL A 169 17.97 -16.30 12.19
CA VAL A 169 18.66 -16.76 10.98
C VAL A 169 20.13 -16.87 11.36
N LEU A 170 20.58 -18.09 11.61
CA LEU A 170 21.99 -18.42 11.73
C LEU A 170 22.59 -18.30 10.32
N LEU A 171 23.40 -17.26 10.11
CA LEU A 171 24.31 -17.23 8.96
C LEU A 171 25.40 -18.25 9.26
N GLU A 172 25.43 -19.36 8.52
CA GLU A 172 26.58 -20.26 8.53
C GLU A 172 27.77 -19.55 7.86
N PRO A 173 28.97 -19.55 8.47
CA PRO A 173 30.15 -19.04 7.81
C PRO A 173 30.54 -19.97 6.67
N CYS A 174 30.72 -19.39 5.48
CA CYS A 174 31.29 -20.11 4.33
C CYS A 174 32.69 -20.59 4.73
N ALA A 175 32.89 -21.90 4.75
CA ALA A 175 34.22 -22.50 4.93
C ALA A 175 35.12 -22.16 3.73
N ALA A 176 36.38 -21.89 4.04
CA ALA A 176 37.47 -21.59 3.10
C ALA A 176 37.90 -22.82 2.30
#